data_AF-A0A972ZN44-F1
#
_entry.id   AF-A0A972ZN44-F1
#
_cell.length_a   1.000
_cell.length_b   1.000
_cell.length_c   1.000
_cell.angle_alpha   90.00
_cell.angle_beta   90.00
_cell.angle_gamma   90.00
#
_symmetry.space_group_name_H-M   'P 1'
#
loop_
_entity.id
_entity.type
_entity.pdbx_description
1 polymer ?
#
loop_
_entity_poly.entity_id
_entity_poly.type
_entity_poly.pdbx_seq_one_letter_code
_entity_poly.pdbx_strand_id
1 'polypeptide(L)' 'PNTVEWLFGEDQGRYVVTVTAPDALVAAARNAGVNTMVIGQSGGKILTVNGGNSISVMELRGVHESWLPDFMAGK' A
#
# COMPACT_ATOMS: atom_id res chain seq x y z
N PRO A 1 -1.74 -0.69 -13.11
CA PRO A 1 -1.87 -0.12 -11.75
C PRO A 1 -0.88 1.04 -11.50
N ASN A 2 -0.94 2.12 -12.30
CA ASN A 2 0.00 3.25 -12.21
C ASN A 2 -0.65 4.62 -12.41
N THR A 3 -1.98 4.65 -12.44
CA THR A 3 -2.71 5.90 -12.59
C THR A 3 -2.98 6.50 -11.21
N VAL A 4 -3.25 7.80 -11.16
CA VAL A 4 -3.58 8.50 -9.92
C VAL A 4 -4.80 7.87 -9.25
N GLU A 5 -5.80 7.47 -10.03
CA GLU A 5 -7.03 6.83 -9.53
C GLU A 5 -6.76 5.46 -8.94
N TRP A 6 -5.79 4.71 -9.48
CA TRP A 6 -5.42 3.42 -8.92
C TRP A 6 -4.71 3.55 -7.56
N LEU A 7 -3.87 4.59 -7.40
CA LEU A 7 -3.07 4.82 -6.19
C LEU A 7 -3.83 5.53 -5.08
N PHE A 8 -4.67 6.50 -5.43
CA PHE A 8 -5.29 7.43 -4.49
C PHE A 8 -6.83 7.37 -4.51
N GLY A 9 -7.43 6.66 -5.47
CA GLY A 9 -8.89 6.50 -5.50
C GLY A 9 -9.35 5.67 -4.31
N GLU A 10 -10.42 6.12 -3.66
CA GLU A 10 -11.05 5.44 -2.53
C GLU A 10 -12.21 4.57 -3.01
N ASP A 11 -12.34 3.39 -2.40
CA ASP A 11 -13.42 2.43 -2.69
C ASP A 11 -13.43 1.39 -1.56
N GLN A 12 -14.64 0.98 -1.17
CA GLN A 12 -14.89 0.10 -0.03
C GLN A 12 -14.65 -1.37 -0.41
N GLY A 13 -14.35 -2.21 0.58
CA GLY A 13 -14.17 -3.65 0.37
C GLY A 13 -12.87 -4.04 -0.33
N ARG A 14 -11.87 -3.15 -0.38
CA ARG A 14 -10.51 -3.46 -0.85
C ARG A 14 -9.58 -3.69 0.34
N TYR A 15 -8.92 -4.83 0.34
CA TYR A 15 -8.03 -5.26 1.43
C TYR A 15 -6.64 -5.57 0.89
N VAL A 16 -5.62 -5.18 1.66
CA VAL A 16 -4.22 -5.58 1.44
C VAL A 16 -3.83 -6.55 2.55
N VAL A 17 -3.31 -7.71 2.16
CA VAL A 17 -2.82 -8.73 3.08
C VAL A 17 -1.40 -9.14 2.70
N THR A 18 -0.58 -9.49 3.69
CA THR A 18 0.73 -10.08 3.48
C THR A 18 0.68 -11.57 3.79
N VAL A 19 1.20 -12.39 2.88
CA VAL A 19 1.23 -13.85 3.00
C VAL A 19 2.57 -14.39 2.52
N THR A 20 3.00 -15.53 3.06
CA THR A 20 4.23 -16.22 2.64
C THR A 20 4.03 -17.08 1.38
N ALA A 21 2.81 -17.55 1.14
CA ALA A 21 2.44 -18.40 -0.01
C ALA A 21 1.32 -17.74 -0.84
N PRO A 22 1.64 -16.76 -1.71
CA PRO A 22 0.64 -16.00 -2.45
C PRO A 22 -0.22 -16.86 -3.39
N ASP A 23 0.36 -17.88 -4.01
CA ASP A 23 -0.34 -18.73 -4.99
C ASP A 23 -1.53 -19.49 -4.36
N ALA A 24 -1.36 -19.96 -3.12
CA ALA A 24 -2.42 -20.65 -2.39
C ALA A 24 -3.61 -19.72 -2.09
N LEU A 25 -3.32 -18.47 -1.69
CA LEU A 25 -4.35 -17.45 -1.45
C LEU A 25 -5.09 -17.08 -2.74
N VAL A 26 -4.36 -16.88 -3.84
CA VAL A 26 -4.94 -16.53 -5.14
C VAL A 26 -5.85 -17.65 -5.65
N ALA A 27 -5.44 -18.92 -5.49
CA ALA A 27 -6.28 -20.06 -5.85
C ALA A 27 -7.57 -20.11 -5.01
N ALA A 28 -7.47 -19.93 -3.69
CA ALA A 28 -8.64 -19.90 -2.81
C ALA A 28 -9.60 -18.74 -3.16
N ALA A 29 -9.07 -17.55 -3.41
CA ALA A 29 -9.86 -16.38 -3.80
C ALA A 29 -10.57 -16.58 -5.14
N ARG A 30 -9.88 -17.14 -6.14
CA ARG A 30 -10.49 -17.49 -7.42
C ARG A 30 -11.66 -18.46 -7.24
N ASN A 31 -11.49 -19.50 -6.41
CA ASN A 31 -12.55 -20.47 -6.11
C ASN A 31 -13.75 -19.83 -5.39
N ALA A 32 -13.51 -18.78 -4.59
CA ALA A 32 -14.55 -18.02 -3.90
C ALA A 32 -15.19 -16.91 -4.75
N GLY A 33 -14.77 -16.72 -6.01
CA GLY A 33 -15.25 -15.62 -6.86
C GLY A 33 -14.76 -14.23 -6.41
N VAL A 34 -13.69 -14.17 -5.63
CA VAL A 34 -13.11 -12.92 -5.12
C VAL A 34 -11.96 -12.48 -6.01
N ASN A 35 -12.02 -11.24 -6.51
CA ASN A 35 -10.93 -10.64 -7.27
C ASN A 35 -9.70 -10.45 -6.38
N THR A 36 -8.55 -10.92 -6.84
CA THR A 36 -7.26 -10.79 -6.14
C THR A 36 -6.13 -10.50 -7.11
N MET A 37 -5.10 -9.80 -6.62
CA MET A 37 -3.91 -9.46 -7.38
C MET A 37 -2.70 -9.43 -6.44
N VAL A 38 -1.59 -10.03 -6.86
CA VAL A 38 -0.30 -9.83 -6.19
C VAL A 38 0.24 -8.46 -6.58
N ILE A 39 0.35 -7.55 -5.62
CA ILE A 39 0.71 -6.14 -5.86
C ILE A 39 2.17 -5.80 -5.54
N GLY A 40 2.91 -6.72 -4.91
CA GLY A 40 4.31 -6.50 -4.55
C GLY A 40 4.80 -7.41 -3.43
N GLN A 41 5.90 -7.00 -2.81
CA GLN A 41 6.53 -7.67 -1.67
C GLN A 41 6.74 -6.67 -0.54
N SER A 42 6.66 -7.14 0.70
CA SER A 42 6.88 -6.30 1.89
C SER A 42 8.26 -6.56 2.48
N GLY A 43 8.88 -5.53 3.06
CA GLY A 43 10.19 -5.59 3.70
C GLY A 43 11.04 -4.34 3.43
N GLY A 44 12.22 -4.29 4.04
CA GLY A 44 13.19 -3.21 3.83
C GLY A 44 12.78 -1.87 4.44
N LYS A 45 13.46 -0.80 3.99
CA LYS A 45 13.28 0.59 4.46
C LYS A 45 12.80 1.55 3.36
N ILE A 46 12.64 1.03 2.15
CA ILE A 46 12.34 1.80 0.94
C ILE A 46 11.03 1.28 0.37
N LEU A 47 10.11 2.20 0.07
CA LEU A 47 8.93 1.94 -0.72
C LEU A 47 9.23 2.34 -2.17
N THR A 48 8.99 1.43 -3.10
CA THR A 48 9.00 1.70 -4.54
C THR A 48 7.66 1.32 -5.13
N VAL A 49 7.08 2.20 -5.94
CA VAL A 49 5.85 1.91 -6.68
C VAL A 49 6.21 1.67 -8.14
N ASN A 50 6.00 0.45 -8.63
CA ASN A 50 6.21 0.05 -10.03
C ASN A 50 7.56 0.48 -10.62
N GLY A 51 8.65 0.34 -9.85
CA GLY A 51 10.00 0.70 -10.28
C GLY A 51 10.26 2.21 -10.42
N GLY A 52 9.35 3.05 -9.94
CA GLY A 52 9.53 4.50 -9.87
C GLY A 52 10.49 4.92 -8.75
N ASN A 53 10.36 6.17 -8.33
CA ASN A 53 11.24 6.75 -7.31
C ASN A 53 11.23 5.96 -6.00
N SER A 54 12.41 5.86 -5.39
CA SER A 54 12.57 5.29 -4.06
C SER A 54 12.09 6.29 -3.01
N ILE A 55 11.21 5.84 -2.14
CA ILE A 55 10.65 6.65 -1.06
C ILE A 55 11.09 6.06 0.29
N SER A 56 11.64 6.89 1.16
CA SER A 56 12.02 6.46 2.52
C SER A 56 10.77 6.23 3.38
N VAL A 57 10.64 5.02 3.94
CA VAL A 57 9.52 4.70 4.87
C VAL A 57 9.62 5.52 6.16
N MET A 58 10.83 5.91 6.56
CA MET A 58 11.05 6.77 7.72
C MET A 58 10.54 8.19 7.46
N GLU A 59 10.84 8.74 6.28
CA GLU A 59 10.42 10.08 5.89
C GLU A 59 8.89 10.15 5.73
N LEU A 60 8.28 9.18 5.05
CA LEU A 60 6.82 9.09 4.91
C LEU A 60 6.11 9.11 6.25
N ARG A 61 6.64 8.36 7.22
CA ARG A 61 6.09 8.31 8.57
C ARG A 61 6.18 9.67 9.26
N GLY A 62 7.35 10.31 9.19
CA GLY A 62 7.55 11.64 9.76
C GLY A 62 6.52 12.64 9.22
N VAL A 63 6.36 12.72 7.89
CA VAL A 63 5.39 13.63 7.26
C VAL A 63 3.94 13.29 7.63
N HIS A 64 3.59 12.00 7.66
CA HIS A 64 2.24 11.55 8.00
C HIS A 64 1.87 11.88 9.46
N GLU A 65 2.79 11.68 10.39
CA GLU A 65 2.55 11.84 11.83
C GLU A 65 2.65 13.30 12.28
N SER A 66 3.47 14.14 11.63
CA SER A 66 3.72 15.51 12.09
C SER A 66 2.65 16.51 11.69
N TRP A 67 1.89 16.25 10.61
CA TRP A 67 0.93 17.21 10.04
C TRP A 67 -0.03 17.80 11.08
N LEU A 68 -0.74 16.96 11.83
CA LEU A 68 -1.76 17.41 12.77
C LEU A 68 -1.13 18.10 13.99
N PRO A 69 -0.08 17.53 14.65
CA PRO A 69 0.64 18.23 15.71
C PRO A 69 1.19 19.61 15.30
N ASP A 70 1.80 19.72 14.13
CA ASP A 70 2.37 20.99 13.64
C ASP A 70 1.26 22.03 13.41
N PHE A 71 0.16 21.63 12.76
CA PHE A 71 -1.02 22.47 12.60
C PHE A 71 -1.57 22.97 13.95
N MET A 72 -1.69 22.07 14.93
CA MET A 72 -2.17 22.42 16.28
C MET A 72 -1.19 23.31 17.05
N ALA A 73 0.10 23.26 16.72
CA ALA A 73 1.14 24.14 17.28
C ALA A 73 1.26 25.48 16.53
N GLY A 74 0.46 25.72 15.49
CA GLY A 74 0.51 26.93 14.67
C GLY A 74 1.77 27.04 13.80
N LYS A 75 2.33 25.91 13.37
CA LYS A 75 3.44 25.82 12.42
C LYS A 75 2.96 25.55 11.00
#